data_AF-A0A7V1HEC7-F1
#
_entry.id   AF-A0A7V1HEC7-F1
#
_cell.length_a   1.000
_cell.length_b   1.000
_cell.length_c   1.000
_cell.angle_alpha   90.00
_cell.angle_beta   90.00
_cell.angle_gamma   90.00
#
_symmetry.space_group_name_H-M   'P 1'
#
loop_
_entity.id
_entity.type
_entity.pdbx_description
1 polymer ?
#
loop_
_entity_poly.entity_id
_entity_poly.type
_entity_poly.pdbx_seq_one_letter_code
_entity_poly.pdbx_strand_id
1 'polypeptide(L)'
;MQAKIETRVGIFVLAALGVFIYMGFKIGAFRFDRAKYNKYIMYFEDISGLSRKADVKIAGVRIGWVEKINLVPNHDLRAEAEVMILKSYTLYN
;
A
#
# COMPACT_ATOMS: atom_id res chain seq x y z
N MET A 1 -10.34 -44.29 -23.56
CA MET A 1 -10.83 -42.94 -23.92
C MET A 1 -10.90 -41.96 -22.74
N GLN A 2 -11.10 -42.41 -21.49
CA GLN A 2 -11.31 -41.52 -20.32
C GLN A 2 -10.07 -40.69 -19.88
N ALA A 3 -8.87 -41.27 -19.89
CA ALA A 3 -7.62 -40.58 -19.53
C ALA A 3 -7.34 -39.28 -20.31
N LYS A 4 -7.89 -39.16 -21.53
CA LYS A 4 -7.74 -37.99 -22.40
C LYS A 4 -8.59 -36.80 -21.94
N ILE A 5 -9.71 -37.06 -21.26
CA ILE A 5 -10.64 -36.03 -20.76
C ILE A 5 -10.13 -35.50 -19.42
N GLU A 6 -9.74 -36.40 -18.51
CA GLU A 6 -9.21 -36.06 -17.17
C GLU A 6 -7.99 -35.14 -17.27
N THR A 7 -7.04 -35.46 -18.16
CA THR A 7 -5.85 -34.64 -18.40
C THR A 7 -6.21 -33.25 -18.95
N ARG A 8 -7.25 -33.15 -19.79
CA ARG A 8 -7.69 -31.89 -20.39
C ARG A 8 -8.37 -30.97 -19.37
N VAL A 9 -9.11 -31.56 -18.44
CA VAL A 9 -9.70 -30.84 -17.29
C VAL A 9 -8.59 -30.37 -16.35
N GLY A 10 -7.58 -31.22 -16.07
CA GLY A 10 -6.43 -30.83 -15.25
C GLY A 10 -5.68 -29.62 -15.81
N ILE A 11 -5.41 -29.59 -17.12
CA ILE A 11 -4.77 -28.44 -17.79
C ILE A 11 -5.64 -27.17 -17.68
N PHE A 12 -6.96 -27.30 -17.82
CA PHE A 12 -7.88 -26.17 -17.67
C PHE A 12 -7.84 -25.58 -16.26
N VAL A 13 -7.83 -26.43 -15.22
CA VAL A 13 -7.73 -25.99 -13.83
C VAL A 13 -6.38 -25.33 -13.55
N LEU A 14 -5.28 -25.88 -14.06
CA LEU A 14 -3.95 -25.27 -13.94
C LEU A 14 -3.87 -23.90 -14.63
N ALA A 15 -4.47 -23.77 -15.82
CA ALA A 15 -4.55 -22.48 -16.51
C ALA A 15 -5.35 -21.45 -15.70
N ALA A 16 -6.51 -21.85 -15.15
CA ALA A 16 -7.32 -20.98 -14.30
C ALA A 16 -6.56 -20.55 -13.03
N LEU A 17 -5.85 -21.47 -12.37
CA LEU A 17 -4.97 -21.17 -11.24
C LEU A 17 -3.86 -20.18 -11.63
N GLY A 18 -3.24 -20.35 -12.79
CA GLY A 18 -2.25 -19.42 -13.33
C GLY A 18 -2.81 -18.00 -13.49
N VAL A 19 -4.04 -17.88 -14.03
CA VAL A 19 -4.73 -16.59 -14.14
C VAL A 19 -5.04 -16.00 -12.77
N PHE A 20 -5.50 -16.80 -11.81
CA PHE A 20 -5.75 -16.33 -10.44
C PHE A 20 -4.48 -15.86 -9.75
N ILE A 21 -3.37 -16.57 -9.92
CA ILE A 21 -2.05 -16.15 -9.40
C ILE A 21 -1.63 -14.84 -10.05
N TYR A 22 -1.75 -14.72 -11.37
CA TYR A 22 -1.44 -13.50 -12.10
C TYR A 22 -2.29 -12.30 -11.65
N MET A 23 -3.60 -12.50 -11.48
CA MET A 23 -4.49 -11.50 -10.89
C MET A 23 -4.13 -11.20 -9.45
N GLY A 24 -3.76 -12.20 -8.66
CA GLY A 24 -3.31 -12.03 -7.27
C GLY A 24 -2.10 -11.12 -7.18
N PHE A 25 -1.13 -11.27 -8.09
CA PHE A 25 0.02 -10.36 -8.18
C PHE A 25 -0.33 -8.98 -8.73
N LYS A 26 -1.29 -8.88 -9.67
CA LYS A 26 -1.73 -7.59 -10.24
C LYS A 26 -2.61 -6.77 -9.29
N ILE A 27 -3.50 -7.43 -8.54
CA ILE A 27 -4.45 -6.84 -7.59
C ILE A 27 -3.80 -6.66 -6.22
N GLY A 28 -2.90 -7.58 -5.85
CA GLY A 28 -2.11 -7.52 -4.64
C GLY A 28 -1.19 -6.32 -4.69
N ALA A 29 -1.67 -5.19 -4.20
CA ALA A 29 -1.33 -4.53 -2.93
C ALA A 29 0.10 -4.63 -2.36
N PHE A 30 1.00 -5.43 -2.93
CA PHE A 30 2.42 -5.22 -2.86
C PHE A 30 2.74 -3.98 -3.69
N ARG A 31 2.51 -2.82 -3.07
CA ARG A 31 3.24 -1.59 -3.36
C ARG A 31 4.73 -1.85 -3.06
N PHE A 32 5.36 -2.70 -3.89
CA PHE A 32 6.82 -2.85 -3.99
C PHE A 32 7.46 -1.53 -4.46
N ASP A 33 6.62 -0.57 -4.86
CA ASP A 33 7.04 0.80 -5.12
C ASP A 33 7.47 1.56 -3.85
N ARG A 34 7.61 0.93 -2.67
CA ARG A 34 8.29 1.56 -1.51
C ARG A 34 9.66 2.16 -1.90
N ALA A 35 10.31 1.67 -2.95
CA ALA A 35 11.54 2.26 -3.46
C ALA A 35 11.36 3.71 -3.98
N LYS A 36 10.19 4.08 -4.51
CA LYS A 36 9.88 5.43 -5.02
C LYS A 36 9.31 6.39 -3.96
N TYR A 37 8.94 5.90 -2.79
CA TYR A 37 8.37 6.73 -1.73
C TYR A 37 9.32 6.82 -0.54
N ASN A 38 9.56 8.03 -0.05
CA ASN A 38 10.22 8.30 1.21
C ASN A 38 9.22 8.23 2.36
N LYS A 39 9.66 7.66 3.48
CA LYS A 39 8.91 7.65 4.73
C LYS A 39 9.23 8.92 5.52
N TYR A 40 8.20 9.69 5.88
CA TYR A 40 8.31 10.83 6.78
C TYR A 40 7.49 10.56 8.04
N ILE A 41 8.04 10.93 9.18
CA ILE A 41 7.37 10.86 10.48
C ILE A 41 7.03 12.28 10.87
N MET A 42 5.74 12.54 11.11
CA MET A 42 5.23 13.84 11.50
C MET A 42 4.48 13.74 12.82
N TYR A 43 4.64 14.74 13.68
CA TYR A 43 3.97 14.79 14.97
C TYR A 43 2.88 15.86 14.94
N PHE A 44 1.69 15.50 15.41
CA PHE A 44 0.53 16.36 15.50
C PHE A 44 -0.01 16.37 16.94
N GLU A 45 -0.60 17.49 17.34
CA GLU A 45 -1.28 17.62 18.63
C GLU A 45 -2.64 16.89 18.62
N ASP A 46 -3.39 17.00 17.52
CA ASP A 46 -4.63 16.26 17.27
C ASP A 46 -4.65 15.73 15.82
N ILE A 47 -5.20 14.53 15.65
CA ILE A 47 -5.31 13.87 14.35
C ILE A 47 -6.71 13.29 14.10
N SER A 48 -7.70 13.84 14.78
CA SER A 48 -9.08 13.36 14.77
C SER A 48 -9.64 13.37 13.34
N GLY A 49 -10.13 12.22 12.88
CA GLY A 49 -10.67 12.05 11.53
C GLY A 49 -9.66 11.66 10.46
N LEU A 50 -8.35 11.64 10.75
CA LEU A 50 -7.38 11.10 9.82
C LEU A 50 -7.40 9.56 9.85
N SER A 51 -7.63 8.96 8.70
CA SER A 51 -7.65 7.51 8.55
C SER A 51 -6.37 6.97 7.92
N ARG A 52 -6.07 5.71 8.21
CA ARG A 52 -5.00 4.99 7.53
C ARG A 52 -5.31 4.94 6.02
N LYS A 53 -4.30 5.17 5.19
CA LYS A 53 -4.37 5.33 3.72
C LYS A 53 -5.03 6.62 3.24
N ALA A 54 -5.26 7.61 4.11
CA ALA A 54 -5.67 8.94 3.67
C ALA A 54 -4.65 9.53 2.68
N ASP A 55 -5.14 10.29 1.70
CA ASP A 55 -4.32 10.87 0.64
C ASP A 55 -3.54 12.08 1.17
N VAL A 56 -2.22 12.07 0.96
CA VAL A 56 -1.38 13.25 1.22
C VAL A 56 -1.36 14.10 -0.04
N LYS A 57 -1.70 15.38 0.10
CA LYS A 57 -1.79 16.33 -1.02
C LYS A 57 -0.96 17.58 -0.77
N ILE A 58 -0.35 18.12 -1.83
CA ILE A 58 0.32 19.42 -1.84
C ILE A 58 -0.30 20.24 -2.96
N ALA A 59 -0.76 21.45 -2.65
CA ALA A 59 -1.46 22.32 -3.60
C ALA A 59 -2.61 21.60 -4.35
N GLY A 60 -3.31 20.69 -3.67
CA GLY A 60 -4.41 19.89 -4.24
C GLY A 60 -4.00 18.63 -5.00
N VAL A 61 -2.71 18.43 -5.28
CA VAL A 61 -2.19 17.25 -6.01
C VAL A 61 -1.82 16.14 -5.04
N ARG A 62 -2.29 14.92 -5.30
CA ARG A 62 -1.94 13.73 -4.50
C ARG A 62 -0.48 13.33 -4.74
N ILE A 63 0.31 13.32 -3.66
CA ILE A 63 1.74 13.01 -3.67
C ILE A 63 2.11 11.77 -2.84
N GLY A 64 1.15 11.24 -2.07
CA GLY A 64 1.42 10.20 -1.11
C GLY A 64 0.19 9.69 -0.36
N TRP A 65 0.43 8.93 0.69
CA TRP A 65 -0.61 8.45 1.62
C TRP A 65 -0.08 8.28 3.04
N VAL A 66 -1.00 8.23 4.00
CA VAL A 66 -0.72 7.90 5.40
C VAL A 66 -0.60 6.38 5.56
N GLU A 67 0.56 5.88 5.98
CA GLU A 67 0.80 4.45 6.17
C GLU A 67 0.32 3.97 7.54
N LYS A 68 0.65 4.73 8.60
CA LYS A 68 0.34 4.35 9.98
C LYS A 68 0.13 5.60 10.84
N ILE A 69 -0.69 5.45 11.88
CA ILE A 69 -0.91 6.45 12.91
C ILE A 69 -0.64 5.74 14.25
N ASN A 70 0.25 6.30 15.06
CA ASN A 70 0.60 5.82 16.39
C ASN A 70 0.34 6.95 17.40
N LEU A 71 0.11 6.60 18.67
CA LEU A 71 0.09 7.57 19.76
C LEU A 71 1.40 7.40 20.55
N VAL A 72 2.16 8.48 20.74
CA VAL A 72 3.43 8.42 21.47
C VAL A 72 3.16 8.60 22.97
N PRO A 73 3.43 7.59 23.82
CA PRO A 73 3.07 7.67 25.24
C PRO A 73 3.99 8.55 26.08
N ASN A 74 5.22 8.81 25.62
CA ASN A 74 6.30 9.34 26.47
C ASN A 74 6.60 10.84 26.33
N HIS A 75 6.06 11.53 25.32
CA HIS A 75 6.23 12.97 25.14
C HIS A 75 4.91 13.60 24.72
N ASP A 76 4.34 14.45 25.59
CA ASP A 76 3.20 15.34 25.32
C ASP A 76 1.92 14.72 24.73
N LEU A 77 1.70 13.39 24.83
CA LEU A 77 0.52 12.72 24.26
C LEU A 77 0.29 13.05 22.77
N ARG A 78 1.36 13.18 21.99
CA ARG A 78 1.27 13.56 20.57
C ARG A 78 0.94 12.37 19.68
N ALA A 79 0.15 12.65 18.64
CA ALA A 79 -0.10 11.69 17.57
C ALA A 79 1.07 11.69 16.58
N GLU A 80 1.58 10.51 16.25
CA GLU A 80 2.60 10.28 15.24
C GLU A 80 1.94 9.74 13.97
N ALA A 81 2.13 10.42 12.85
CA ALA A 81 1.70 9.96 11.54
C ALA A 81 2.91 9.60 10.68
N GLU A 82 2.94 8.35 10.23
CA GLU A 82 3.88 7.86 9.24
C GLU A 82 3.28 8.07 7.86
N VAL A 83 3.90 8.92 7.04
CA VAL A 83 3.44 9.21 5.67
C VAL A 83 4.47 8.75 4.64
N MET A 84 3.97 8.28 3.51
CA MET A 84 4.75 7.84 2.36
C MET A 84 4.58 8.84 1.23
N ILE A 85 5.65 9.51 0.83
CA ILE A 85 5.65 10.62 -0.14
C ILE A 85 6.62 10.32 -1.28
N LEU A 86 6.22 10.62 -2.53
CA LEU A 86 7.06 10.43 -3.71
C LEU A 86 8.41 11.16 -3.58
N LYS A 87 9.52 10.43 -3.83
CA LYS A 87 10.90 10.94 -3.82
C LYS A 87 11.15 12.13 -4.75
N SER A 88 10.33 12.30 -5.79
CA SER A 88 10.45 13.39 -6.76
C SER A 88 10.16 14.76 -6.15
N TYR A 89 9.50 14.81 -4.99
CA TYR A 89 9.14 16.05 -4.31
C TYR A 89 9.94 16.16 -3.01
N THR A 90 10.98 16.99 -3.02
CA THR A 90 11.80 17.30 -1.85
C THR A 90 11.04 18.25 -0.93
N LEU A 91 10.65 17.78 0.25
CA LEU A 91 9.93 18.59 1.25
C LEU A 91 10.85 19.35 2.20
N TYR A 92 12.12 18.95 2.28
CA TYR A 92 13.14 19.62 3.08
C TYR A 92 14.51 19.37 2.44
N ASN A 93 15.36 20.40 2.43
CA ASN A 93 16.75 20.34 1.94
C ASN A 93 17.69 20.13 3.12
#